data_AF-A0A5J4JEG7-F1
#
_entry.id   AF-A0A5J4JEG7-F1
#
_cell.length_a   1.000
_cell.length_b   1.000
_cell.length_c   1.000
_cell.angle_alpha   90.00
_cell.angle_beta   90.00
_cell.angle_gamma   90.00
#
_symmetry.space_group_name_H-M   'P 1'
#
loop_
_entity.id
_entity.type
_entity.pdbx_description
1 polymer ?
#
loop_
_entity_poly.entity_id
_entity_poly.type
_entity_poly.pdbx_seq_one_letter_code
_entity_poly.pdbx_strand_id
1 'polypeptide(L)'
;MQIFTILSFLFVLGFVAAYTYMKMRGFNKNESKGSYFLGGRSLTGGVIGASLLLTNLSATNFVGMSAQVFSGNMTNMAYEVTSGFVLVVVALLLVPRYLKQGITTIPDFLESRYDKQVKGIVSFLFLLMFILNAIPITLYSGAIAITRIFRKTSGSAMKQAFGLPFGASVLSVSFMRLSAD
;
A
#
# COMPACT_ATOMS: atom_id res chain seq x y z
N MET A 1 9.10 -23.37 -17.85
CA MET A 1 8.96 -21.97 -17.41
C MET A 1 7.77 -21.75 -16.46
N GLN A 2 6.56 -22.24 -16.76
CA GLN A 2 5.39 -22.02 -15.89
C GLN A 2 5.43 -22.77 -14.54
N ILE A 3 5.92 -24.01 -14.53
CA ILE A 3 6.01 -24.81 -13.30
C ILE A 3 6.92 -24.15 -12.25
N PHE A 4 8.05 -23.58 -12.69
CA PHE A 4 9.01 -22.89 -11.82
C PHE A 4 8.42 -21.61 -11.23
N THR A 5 7.67 -20.84 -12.03
CA THR A 5 6.99 -19.62 -11.55
C THR A 5 5.89 -19.91 -10.53
N ILE A 6 5.10 -20.97 -10.75
CA ILE A 6 4.05 -21.38 -9.81
C ILE A 6 4.69 -21.91 -8.52
N LEU A 7 5.74 -22.74 -8.64
CA LEU A 7 6.43 -23.30 -7.48
C LEU A 7 7.09 -22.21 -6.63
N SER A 8 7.75 -21.22 -7.26
CA SER A 8 8.38 -20.11 -6.55
C SER A 8 7.35 -19.20 -5.88
N PHE A 9 6.21 -18.93 -6.55
CA PHE A 9 5.11 -18.17 -5.97
C PHE A 9 4.52 -18.86 -4.72
N LEU A 10 4.24 -20.17 -4.82
CA LEU A 10 3.74 -20.96 -3.69
C LEU A 10 4.78 -21.09 -2.57
N PHE A 11 6.06 -21.22 -2.91
CA PHE A 11 7.14 -21.26 -1.93
C PHE A 11 7.23 -19.96 -1.14
N VAL A 12 7.19 -18.80 -1.80
CA VAL A 12 7.25 -17.49 -1.12
C VAL A 12 6.01 -17.27 -0.26
N LEU A 13 4.82 -17.56 -0.78
CA LEU A 13 3.58 -17.46 -0.01
C LEU A 13 3.58 -18.39 1.21
N GLY A 14 3.96 -19.65 1.01
CA GLY A 14 4.06 -20.64 2.07
C GLY A 14 5.09 -20.26 3.13
N PHE A 15 6.25 -19.75 2.71
CA PHE A 15 7.30 -19.27 3.61
C PHE A 15 6.82 -18.08 4.45
N VAL A 16 6.21 -17.06 3.83
CA VAL A 16 5.67 -15.88 4.54
C VAL A 16 4.55 -16.29 5.49
N ALA A 17 3.63 -17.17 5.06
CA ALA A 17 2.55 -17.67 5.90
C ALA A 17 3.07 -18.49 7.07
N ALA A 18 4.03 -19.39 6.85
CA ALA A 18 4.65 -20.20 7.90
C ALA A 18 5.44 -19.32 8.89
N TYR A 19 6.22 -18.37 8.40
CA TYR A 19 6.98 -17.43 9.24
C TYR A 19 6.04 -16.57 10.09
N THR A 20 4.98 -16.04 9.50
CA THR A 20 3.97 -15.25 10.22
C THR A 20 3.24 -16.10 11.25
N TYR A 21 2.86 -17.33 10.89
CA TYR A 21 2.17 -18.26 11.79
C TYR A 21 3.04 -18.71 12.97
N MET A 22 4.31 -19.07 12.72
CA MET A 22 5.28 -19.39 13.77
C MET A 22 5.50 -18.22 14.71
N LYS A 23 5.63 -17.00 14.16
CA LYS A 23 5.82 -15.79 14.96
C LYS A 23 4.57 -15.42 15.75
N MET A 24 3.36 -15.59 15.20
CA MET A 24 2.09 -15.34 15.89
C MET A 24 1.75 -16.41 16.94
N ARG A 25 2.20 -17.66 16.78
CA ARG A 25 1.92 -18.76 17.74
C ARG A 25 2.50 -18.52 19.13
N GLY A 26 3.57 -17.74 19.24
CA GLY A 26 4.19 -17.34 20.52
C GLY A 26 3.55 -16.12 21.19
N PHE A 27 2.60 -15.43 20.54
CA PHE A 27 1.91 -14.29 21.14
C PHE A 27 0.74 -14.79 22.01
N ASN A 28 0.99 -14.91 23.31
CA ASN A 28 -0.05 -15.20 24.28
C ASN A 28 -1.09 -14.07 24.32
N LYS A 29 -2.34 -14.41 23.98
CA LYS A 29 -3.51 -13.53 23.95
C LYS A 29 -3.92 -12.98 25.35
N ASN A 30 -3.21 -13.41 26.41
CA ASN A 30 -3.47 -13.06 27.81
C ASN A 30 -2.56 -11.94 28.35
N GLU A 31 -1.61 -11.44 27.57
CA GLU A 31 -0.79 -10.27 27.93
C GLU A 31 -1.59 -8.98 27.71
N SER A 32 -2.45 -8.68 28.69
CA SER A 32 -3.06 -7.39 29.04
C SER A 32 -3.60 -6.49 27.91
N LYS A 33 -4.87 -6.07 28.04
CA LYS A 33 -5.57 -5.09 27.20
C LYS A 33 -4.80 -3.75 26.99
N GLY A 34 -3.75 -3.48 27.77
CA GLY A 34 -2.84 -2.34 27.59
C GLY A 34 -1.65 -2.55 26.63
N SER A 35 -1.27 -3.80 26.31
CA SER A 35 -0.10 -4.10 25.45
C SER A 35 -0.40 -3.87 23.97
N TYR A 36 -1.65 -4.11 23.56
CA TYR A 36 -2.11 -3.90 22.19
C TYR A 36 -2.20 -2.42 21.78
N PHE A 37 -2.37 -1.52 22.76
CA PHE A 37 -2.58 -0.07 22.51
C PHE A 37 -1.29 0.76 22.51
N LEU A 38 -0.19 0.23 23.08
CA LEU A 38 1.11 0.93 23.20
C LEU A 38 2.26 0.20 22.50
N GLY A 39 2.00 -0.92 21.81
CA GLY A 39 3.06 -1.75 21.22
C GLY A 39 4.10 -2.18 22.27
N GLY A 40 3.65 -2.39 23.52
CA GLY A 40 4.45 -2.84 24.65
C GLY A 40 5.74 -2.05 24.97
N ARG A 41 5.90 -0.79 24.52
CA ARG A 41 7.20 -0.07 24.57
C ARG A 41 8.38 -0.88 23.96
N SER A 42 8.10 -1.93 23.19
CA SER A 42 9.09 -2.92 22.72
C SER A 42 9.41 -2.79 21.23
N LEU A 43 8.71 -1.90 20.52
CA LEU A 43 8.98 -1.61 19.12
C LEU A 43 10.24 -0.75 18.99
N THR A 44 11.34 -1.37 18.57
CA THR A 44 12.59 -0.68 18.27
C THR A 44 12.37 0.33 17.14
N GLY A 45 13.05 1.49 17.19
CA GLY A 45 12.90 2.55 16.18
C GLY A 45 13.10 2.09 14.73
N GLY A 46 13.93 1.07 14.51
CA GLY A 46 14.10 0.44 13.18
C GLY A 46 12.83 -0.24 12.66
N VAL A 47 12.03 -0.89 13.51
CA VAL A 47 10.75 -1.52 13.12
C VAL A 47 9.71 -0.47 12.76
N ILE A 48 9.66 0.63 13.52
CA ILE A 48 8.77 1.77 13.24
C ILE A 48 9.14 2.40 11.89
N GLY A 49 10.44 2.66 11.67
CA GLY A 49 10.94 3.19 10.40
C GLY A 49 10.61 2.27 9.22
N ALA A 50 10.84 0.97 9.37
CA ALA A 50 10.49 -0.01 8.34
C ALA A 50 9.00 -0.02 8.02
N SER A 51 8.13 0.04 9.04
CA SER A 51 6.67 0.10 8.85
C SER A 51 6.25 1.36 8.10
N LEU A 52 6.80 2.53 8.46
CA LEU A 52 6.49 3.79 7.80
C LEU A 52 6.95 3.80 6.34
N LEU A 53 8.13 3.25 6.04
CA LEU A 53 8.60 3.06 4.67
C LEU A 53 7.70 2.11 3.88
N LEU A 54 7.30 0.98 4.49
CA LEU A 54 6.37 0.03 3.87
C LEU A 54 5.01 0.65 3.57
N THR A 55 4.51 1.56 4.42
CA THR A 55 3.25 2.29 4.16
C THR A 55 3.34 3.21 2.94
N ASN A 56 4.52 3.72 2.60
CA ASN A 56 4.69 4.56 1.42
C ASN A 56 4.73 3.73 0.11
N LEU A 57 5.01 2.43 0.18
CA LEU A 57 5.09 1.55 -0.99
C LEU A 57 3.74 0.97 -1.38
N SER A 58 3.34 1.18 -2.64
CA SER A 58 2.10 0.65 -3.20
C SER A 58 2.32 -0.01 -4.56
N ALA A 59 1.31 -0.74 -5.06
CA ALA A 59 1.33 -1.34 -6.41
C ALA A 59 1.54 -0.28 -7.51
N THR A 60 1.12 0.96 -7.27
CA THR A 60 1.33 2.12 -8.15
C THR A 60 2.82 2.43 -8.32
N ASN A 61 3.61 2.36 -7.25
CA ASN A 61 5.04 2.66 -7.32
C ASN A 61 5.78 1.57 -8.11
N PHE A 62 5.42 0.30 -7.89
CA PHE A 62 6.08 -0.83 -8.56
C PHE A 62 5.74 -0.94 -10.04
N VAL A 63 4.45 -0.83 -10.42
CA VAL A 63 4.02 -1.08 -11.82
C VAL A 63 3.74 0.21 -12.58
N GLY A 64 3.20 1.22 -11.92
CA GLY A 64 2.88 2.51 -12.53
C GLY A 64 4.13 3.37 -12.72
N MET A 65 4.78 3.77 -11.62
CA MET A 65 5.95 4.67 -11.67
C MET A 65 7.13 4.04 -12.40
N SER A 66 7.45 2.76 -12.15
CA SER A 66 8.54 2.09 -12.89
C SER A 66 8.28 2.04 -14.39
N ALA A 67 7.03 1.86 -14.82
CA ALA A 67 6.68 1.92 -16.24
C ALA A 67 6.84 3.33 -16.81
N GLN A 68 6.44 4.37 -16.08
CA GLN A 68 6.61 5.77 -16.49
C GLN A 68 8.08 6.16 -16.62
N VAL A 69 8.94 5.73 -15.68
CA VAL A 69 10.39 6.00 -15.74
C VAL A 69 11.03 5.24 -16.90
N PHE A 70 10.55 4.04 -17.22
CA PHE A 70 11.05 3.28 -18.36
C PHE A 70 10.69 3.91 -19.72
N SER A 71 9.49 4.48 -19.85
CA SER A 71 9.04 5.13 -21.10
C SER A 71 9.41 6.60 -21.21
N GLY A 72 9.79 7.24 -20.10
CA GLY A 72 9.97 8.67 -19.99
C GLY A 72 11.25 9.04 -19.23
N ASN A 73 11.17 10.06 -18.37
CA ASN A 73 12.30 10.60 -17.62
C ASN A 73 12.25 10.18 -16.14
N MET A 74 13.40 10.29 -15.46
CA MET A 74 13.54 10.00 -14.03
C MET A 74 13.01 11.11 -13.11
N THR A 75 12.15 12.01 -13.59
CA THR A 75 11.62 13.14 -12.81
C THR A 75 10.89 12.68 -11.54
N ASN A 76 10.19 11.54 -11.59
CA ASN A 76 9.48 10.98 -10.42
C ASN A 76 10.45 10.60 -9.28
N MET A 77 11.73 10.30 -9.57
CA MET A 77 12.75 10.02 -8.56
C MET A 77 13.06 11.27 -7.72
N ALA A 78 13.05 12.45 -8.33
CA ALA A 78 13.31 13.70 -7.61
C ALA A 78 12.24 13.98 -6.53
N TYR A 79 10.99 13.61 -6.81
CA TYR A 79 9.89 13.73 -5.84
C TYR A 79 10.09 12.82 -4.63
N GLU A 80 10.43 11.55 -4.85
CA GLU A 80 10.63 10.57 -3.77
C GLU A 80 11.84 10.89 -2.88
N VAL A 81 12.97 11.28 -3.49
CA VAL A 81 14.18 11.63 -2.74
C VAL A 81 13.96 12.87 -1.88
N THR A 82 13.30 13.89 -2.44
CA THR A 82 12.97 15.12 -1.70
C THR A 82 11.98 14.85 -0.56
N SER A 83 10.96 14.01 -0.80
CA SER A 83 10.00 13.57 0.21
C SER A 83 10.69 12.87 1.39
N GLY A 84 11.64 11.96 1.11
CA GLY A 84 12.41 11.28 2.14
C GLY A 84 13.19 12.24 3.05
N PHE A 85 13.85 13.26 2.46
CA PHE A 85 14.56 14.28 3.23
C PHE A 85 13.59 15.09 4.12
N VAL A 86 12.48 15.55 3.55
CA VAL A 86 11.46 16.30 4.31
C VAL A 86 10.89 15.46 5.45
N LEU A 87 10.67 14.16 5.23
CA LEU A 87 10.15 13.25 6.24
C LEU A 87 11.11 13.10 7.42
N VAL A 88 12.43 13.07 7.20
CA VAL A 88 13.42 13.07 8.28
C VAL A 88 13.35 14.36 9.10
N VAL A 89 13.28 15.52 8.43
CA VAL A 89 13.16 16.82 9.12
C VAL A 89 11.87 16.90 9.94
N VAL A 90 10.75 16.47 9.36
CA VAL A 90 9.45 16.40 10.05
C VAL A 90 9.50 15.42 11.21
N ALA A 91 10.15 14.26 11.04
CA ALA A 91 10.29 13.28 12.11
C ALA A 91 11.05 13.87 13.31
N LEU A 92 12.11 14.65 13.08
CA LEU A 92 12.88 15.26 14.16
C LEU A 92 12.14 16.41 14.86
N LEU A 93 11.31 17.18 14.12
CA LEU A 93 10.65 18.38 14.66
C LEU A 93 9.24 18.13 15.19
N LEU A 94 8.42 17.36 14.47
CA LEU A 94 7.00 17.16 14.77
C LEU A 94 6.76 15.99 15.71
N VAL A 95 7.48 14.87 15.57
CA VAL A 95 7.30 13.68 16.44
C VAL A 95 7.47 14.02 17.93
N PRO A 96 8.53 14.72 18.39
CA PRO A 96 8.65 15.04 19.81
C PRO A 96 7.59 16.02 20.30
N ARG A 97 6.98 16.82 19.43
CA ARG A 97 5.87 17.72 19.79
C ARG A 97 4.54 16.98 19.88
N TYR A 98 4.24 16.12 18.91
CA TYR A 98 2.98 15.36 18.87
C TYR A 98 2.89 14.32 19.99
N LEU A 99 3.99 13.62 20.28
CA LEU A 99 4.03 12.67 21.38
C LEU A 99 3.84 13.34 22.76
N LYS A 100 4.34 14.58 22.94
CA LYS A 100 4.15 15.33 24.20
C LYS A 100 2.70 15.80 24.41
N GLN A 101 1.96 16.05 23.34
CA GLN A 101 0.57 16.50 23.40
C GLN A 101 -0.44 15.34 23.47
N GLY A 102 0.02 14.08 23.36
CA GLY A 102 -0.85 12.91 23.40
C GLY A 102 -1.79 12.78 22.20
N ILE A 103 -1.47 13.47 21.10
CA ILE A 103 -2.31 13.52 19.89
C ILE A 103 -1.95 12.35 19.00
N THR A 104 -2.96 11.57 18.61
CA THR A 104 -2.79 10.32 17.85
C THR A 104 -3.04 10.47 16.37
N THR A 105 -3.85 11.45 15.95
CA THR A 105 -4.17 11.69 14.53
C THR A 105 -4.04 13.17 14.15
N ILE A 106 -3.84 13.44 12.84
CA ILE A 106 -3.76 14.82 12.32
C ILE A 106 -5.09 15.58 12.56
N PRO A 107 -6.28 15.00 12.31
CA PRO A 107 -7.53 15.70 12.65
C PRO A 107 -7.69 16.00 14.13
N ASP A 108 -7.18 15.15 15.03
CA ASP A 108 -7.17 15.44 16.47
C ASP A 108 -6.26 16.63 16.82
N PHE A 109 -5.14 16.79 16.09
CA PHE A 109 -4.31 17.99 16.21
C PHE A 109 -5.09 19.25 15.83
N LEU A 110 -5.85 19.20 14.74
CA LEU A 110 -6.67 20.32 14.31
C LEU A 110 -7.82 20.63 15.28
N GLU A 111 -8.42 19.61 15.91
CA GLU A 111 -9.43 19.80 16.95
C GLU A 111 -8.87 20.58 18.14
N SER A 112 -7.66 20.24 18.59
CA SER A 112 -7.02 20.92 19.72
C SER A 112 -6.66 22.39 19.44
N ARG A 113 -6.49 22.76 18.16
CA ARG A 113 -6.05 24.09 17.74
C ARG A 113 -7.18 25.01 17.30
N TYR A 114 -8.22 24.44 16.69
CA TYR A 114 -9.37 25.14 16.13
C TYR A 114 -10.64 24.72 16.87
N ASP A 115 -11.39 23.73 16.37
CA ASP A 115 -12.65 23.27 16.94
C ASP A 115 -13.06 21.88 16.38
N LYS A 116 -14.04 21.23 17.03
CA LYS A 116 -14.63 19.95 16.59
C LYS A 116 -15.21 19.98 15.18
N GLN A 117 -15.79 21.12 14.76
CA GLN A 117 -16.37 21.27 13.43
C GLN A 117 -15.29 21.15 12.34
N VAL A 118 -14.12 21.76 12.57
CA VAL A 118 -12.98 21.70 11.63
C VAL A 118 -12.46 20.28 11.52
N LYS A 119 -12.35 19.54 12.64
CA LYS A 119 -12.00 18.12 12.62
C LYS A 119 -12.97 17.29 11.78
N GLY A 120 -14.27 17.52 11.91
CA GLY A 120 -15.29 16.81 11.13
C GLY A 120 -15.13 17.03 9.63
N ILE A 121 -14.98 18.29 9.21
CA ILE A 121 -14.78 18.66 7.80
C ILE A 121 -13.48 18.06 7.26
N VAL A 122 -12.38 18.21 7.99
CA VAL A 122 -11.06 17.74 7.53
C VAL A 122 -11.00 16.21 7.47
N SER A 123 -11.55 15.51 8.47
CA SER A 123 -11.64 14.05 8.46
C SER A 123 -12.47 13.55 7.28
N PHE A 124 -13.58 14.23 6.97
CA PHE A 124 -14.40 13.93 5.81
C PHE A 124 -13.64 14.16 4.49
N LEU A 125 -12.93 15.29 4.35
CA LEU A 125 -12.08 15.55 3.18
C LEU A 125 -10.99 14.50 2.99
N PHE A 126 -10.32 14.08 4.07
CA PHE A 126 -9.32 13.02 4.01
C PHE A 126 -9.94 11.70 3.56
N LEU A 127 -11.07 11.29 4.14
CA LEU A 127 -11.77 10.07 3.75
C LEU A 127 -12.16 10.11 2.27
N LEU A 128 -12.71 11.24 1.81
CA LEU A 128 -13.08 11.47 0.43
C LEU A 128 -11.85 11.36 -0.51
N MET A 129 -10.73 11.97 -0.14
CA MET A 129 -9.46 11.83 -0.86
C MET A 129 -8.99 10.37 -0.95
N PHE A 130 -9.09 9.60 0.14
CA PHE A 130 -8.72 8.18 0.11
C PHE A 130 -9.61 7.36 -0.83
N ILE A 131 -10.92 7.58 -0.78
CA ILE A 131 -11.90 6.84 -1.58
C ILE A 131 -11.80 7.21 -3.07
N LEU A 132 -11.58 8.48 -3.41
CA LEU A 132 -11.57 8.95 -4.80
C LEU A 132 -10.19 8.81 -5.47
N ASN A 133 -9.10 8.91 -4.71
CA ASN A 133 -7.76 8.98 -5.29
C ASN A 133 -6.90 7.78 -4.88
N ALA A 134 -6.59 7.62 -3.59
CA ALA A 134 -5.58 6.66 -3.15
C ALA A 134 -5.98 5.20 -3.40
N ILE A 135 -7.20 4.82 -3.02
CA ILE A 135 -7.69 3.44 -3.12
C ILE A 135 -7.89 3.02 -4.60
N PRO A 136 -8.61 3.78 -5.46
CA PRO A 136 -8.85 3.37 -6.84
C PRO A 136 -7.58 3.25 -7.66
N ILE A 137 -6.63 4.19 -7.54
CA ILE A 137 -5.38 4.17 -8.31
C ILE A 137 -4.54 2.95 -7.94
N THR A 138 -4.45 2.65 -6.64
CA THR A 138 -3.69 1.50 -6.13
C THR A 138 -4.33 0.18 -6.58
N LEU A 139 -5.66 0.09 -6.49
CA LEU A 139 -6.39 -1.11 -6.90
C LEU A 139 -6.29 -1.33 -8.41
N TYR A 140 -6.41 -0.28 -9.22
CA TYR A 140 -6.27 -0.34 -10.67
C TYR A 140 -4.87 -0.76 -11.11
N SER A 141 -3.82 -0.15 -10.52
CA SER A 141 -2.43 -0.56 -10.79
C SER A 141 -2.18 -2.02 -10.41
N GLY A 142 -2.70 -2.47 -9.27
CA GLY A 142 -2.64 -3.87 -8.85
C GLY A 142 -3.35 -4.82 -9.83
N ALA A 143 -4.53 -4.45 -10.30
CA ALA A 143 -5.29 -5.24 -11.28
C ALA A 143 -4.53 -5.37 -12.62
N ILE A 144 -3.91 -4.28 -13.12
CA ILE A 144 -3.07 -4.33 -14.31
C ILE A 144 -1.86 -5.25 -14.10
N ALA A 145 -1.21 -5.16 -12.93
CA ALA A 145 -0.06 -6.00 -12.60
C ALA A 145 -0.42 -7.49 -12.71
N ILE A 146 -1.49 -7.88 -12.02
CA ILE A 146 -2.01 -9.25 -11.99
C ILE A 146 -2.39 -9.69 -13.40
N THR A 147 -3.22 -8.94 -14.11
CA THR A 147 -3.68 -9.32 -15.46
C THR A 147 -2.53 -9.46 -16.46
N ARG A 148 -1.47 -8.65 -16.37
CA ARG A 148 -0.28 -8.79 -17.25
C ARG A 148 0.53 -10.04 -16.90
N ILE A 149 0.74 -10.32 -15.62
CA ILE A 149 1.48 -11.51 -15.16
C ILE A 149 0.73 -12.79 -15.57
N PHE A 150 -0.57 -12.84 -15.30
CA PHE A 150 -1.40 -13.99 -15.65
C PHE A 150 -1.64 -14.12 -17.14
N ARG A 151 -1.81 -13.02 -17.90
CA ARG A 151 -1.94 -13.08 -19.38
C ARG A 151 -0.70 -13.64 -20.06
N LYS A 152 0.51 -13.30 -19.59
CA LYS A 152 1.76 -13.87 -20.11
C LYS A 152 1.92 -15.35 -19.75
N THR A 153 1.22 -15.82 -18.71
CA THR A 153 1.14 -17.23 -18.29
C THR A 153 -0.04 -17.98 -18.95
N SER A 154 -1.07 -17.29 -19.41
CA SER A 154 -2.32 -17.85 -19.96
C SER A 154 -2.46 -17.73 -21.48
N GLY A 155 -1.37 -17.70 -22.23
CA GLY A 155 -1.43 -17.88 -23.68
C GLY A 155 -1.90 -19.29 -24.08
N SER A 156 -1.58 -20.30 -23.27
CA SER A 156 -1.86 -21.72 -23.58
C SER A 156 -2.67 -22.47 -22.51
N ALA A 157 -2.64 -22.07 -21.24
CA ALA A 157 -3.23 -22.85 -20.13
C ALA A 157 -4.69 -22.50 -19.81
N MET A 158 -5.11 -21.22 -19.81
CA MET A 158 -6.50 -20.86 -19.44
C MET A 158 -7.55 -21.16 -20.52
N LYS A 159 -7.15 -21.20 -21.80
CA LYS A 159 -8.08 -21.62 -22.87
C LYS A 159 -8.52 -23.08 -22.71
N GLN A 160 -7.66 -23.93 -22.16
CA GLN A 160 -7.97 -25.35 -21.92
C GLN A 160 -8.72 -25.61 -20.62
N ALA A 161 -8.52 -24.80 -19.58
CA ALA A 161 -9.09 -25.08 -18.25
C ALA A 161 -10.53 -24.61 -18.04
N PHE A 162 -10.98 -23.54 -18.71
CA PHE A 162 -12.27 -22.90 -18.37
C PHE A 162 -13.16 -22.49 -19.55
N GLY A 163 -12.77 -22.72 -20.80
CA GLY A 163 -13.63 -22.48 -21.99
C GLY A 163 -14.15 -21.05 -22.20
N LEU A 164 -13.86 -20.12 -21.29
CA LEU A 164 -14.38 -18.76 -21.29
C LEU A 164 -13.35 -17.80 -21.90
N PRO A 165 -13.68 -17.09 -22.98
CA PRO A 165 -12.82 -16.07 -23.55
C PRO A 165 -12.82 -14.82 -22.66
N PHE A 166 -11.92 -14.77 -21.67
CA PHE A 166 -11.61 -13.56 -20.89
C PHE A 166 -11.10 -12.37 -21.75
N GLY A 167 -10.96 -12.56 -23.06
CA GLY A 167 -10.64 -11.48 -24.01
C GLY A 167 -11.74 -10.43 -24.14
N ALA A 168 -13.02 -10.78 -23.92
CA ALA A 168 -14.14 -9.85 -24.07
C ALA A 168 -14.23 -8.84 -22.90
N SER A 169 -13.91 -9.26 -21.68
CA SER A 169 -13.99 -8.42 -20.47
C SER A 169 -12.86 -7.40 -20.35
N VAL A 170 -11.73 -7.62 -21.03
CA VAL A 170 -10.60 -6.67 -21.06
C VAL A 170 -10.70 -5.70 -22.24
N LEU A 171 -11.37 -6.09 -23.33
CA LEU A 171 -11.71 -5.20 -24.43
C LEU A 171 -12.70 -4.11 -23.99
N SER A 172 -13.72 -4.42 -23.17
CA SER A 172 -14.66 -3.41 -22.68
C SER A 172 -14.00 -2.32 -21.81
N VAL A 173 -12.99 -2.69 -21.01
CA VAL A 173 -12.24 -1.72 -20.19
C VAL A 173 -11.23 -0.92 -21.02
N SER A 174 -10.71 -1.50 -22.11
CA SER A 174 -9.84 -0.78 -23.06
C SER A 174 -10.63 0.19 -23.95
N PHE A 175 -11.88 -0.13 -24.28
CA PHE A 175 -12.80 0.76 -25.01
C PHE A 175 -13.20 2.01 -24.21
N MET A 176 -13.22 1.93 -22.88
CA MET A 176 -13.46 3.12 -22.04
C MET A 176 -12.33 4.15 -22.10
N ARG A 177 -11.15 3.74 -22.58
CA ARG A 177 -10.00 4.63 -22.84
C ARG A 177 -9.99 5.20 -24.27
N LEU A 178 -10.96 4.85 -25.12
CA LEU A 178 -11.03 5.25 -26.54
C LEU A 178 -12.27 6.10 -26.89
N SER A 179 -13.10 6.42 -25.89
CA SER A 179 -14.29 7.28 -26.05
C SER A 179 -14.15 8.63 -25.33
N ALA A 180 -12.96 8.94 -24.81
CA ALA A 180 -12.68 10.16 -24.04
C ALA A 180 -11.55 11.03 -24.63
N ASP A 181 -11.11 10.72 -25.86
CA ASP A 181 -10.33 11.62 -26.71
C ASP A 181 -11.25 12.16 -27.82
#